data_AF-A0A061RPY7-F1
#
_entry.id   AF-A0A061RPY7-F1
#
_cell.length_a   1.000
_cell.length_b   1.000
_cell.length_c   1.000
_cell.angle_alpha   90.00
_cell.angle_beta   90.00
_cell.angle_gamma   90.00
#
_symmetry.space_group_name_H-M   'P 1'
#
loop_
_entity.id
_entity.type
_entity.pdbx_description
1 polymer ?
#
loop_
_entity_poly.entity_id
_entity_poly.type
_entity_poly.pdbx_seq_one_letter_code
_entity_poly.pdbx_strand_id
1 'polypeptide(L)'
;RLNSAQAAAQHAEDLALQSQEVQLLRIKSGICQGLIRAIAGLKRAGLMAPPDFPFNGDTECFDQRFAFLQLLPQPESLCYQHFSEAMDIGTRAPEDLYKLSEFCLNHAHAMIAAAEPEVAPGCEDTERELAALKQVAQHNLVALRVLRSIASAGHSASAAWDLSLHPSFPVIRVK
;
A
#
# COMPACT_ATOMS: atom_id res chain seq x y z
N ARG A 1 31.61 27.58 23.79
CA ARG A 1 31.70 27.50 22.32
C ARG A 1 31.64 26.06 21.78
N LEU A 2 31.97 25.02 22.57
CA LEU A 2 31.78 23.61 22.20
C LEU A 2 30.29 23.20 22.13
N ASN A 3 29.43 23.74 23.02
CA ASN A 3 28.00 23.39 23.05
C ASN A 3 27.21 23.78 21.79
N SER A 4 27.62 24.83 21.04
CA SER A 4 26.89 25.25 19.84
C SER A 4 27.15 24.34 18.64
N ALA A 5 28.35 23.75 18.55
CA ALA A 5 28.70 22.81 17.48
C ALA A 5 28.03 21.45 17.71
N GLN A 6 27.97 20.99 18.96
CA GLN A 6 27.26 19.75 19.32
C GLN A 6 25.75 19.88 19.10
N ALA A 7 25.13 21.00 19.48
CA ALA A 7 23.71 21.24 19.24
C ALA A 7 23.37 21.31 17.74
N ALA A 8 24.23 21.91 16.92
CA ALA A 8 24.04 21.96 15.47
C ALA A 8 24.15 20.57 14.82
N ALA A 9 25.09 19.74 15.28
CA ALA A 9 25.24 18.36 14.80
C ALA A 9 24.02 17.50 15.16
N GLN A 10 23.54 17.58 16.40
CA GLN A 10 22.33 16.87 16.84
C GLN A 10 21.08 17.31 16.05
N HIS A 11 20.91 18.63 15.82
CA HIS A 11 19.79 19.11 15.03
C HIS A 11 19.83 18.62 13.58
N ALA A 12 21.01 18.54 12.98
CA ALA A 12 21.18 18.01 11.63
C ALA A 12 20.85 16.50 11.55
N GLU A 13 21.22 15.74 12.59
CA GLU A 13 20.89 14.32 12.72
C GLU A 13 19.36 14.12 12.86
N ASP A 14 18.70 14.90 13.72
CA ASP A 14 17.25 14.85 13.89
C ASP A 14 16.49 15.14 12.58
N LEU A 15 16.96 16.14 11.82
CA LEU A 15 16.36 16.48 10.51
C LEU A 15 16.55 15.36 9.48
N ALA A 16 17.70 14.68 9.50
CA ALA A 16 17.95 13.55 8.61
C ALA A 16 17.02 12.38 8.91
N LEU A 17 16.82 12.06 10.20
CA LEU A 17 15.88 11.02 10.64
C LEU A 17 14.44 11.36 10.24
N GLN A 18 13.98 12.59 10.48
CA GLN A 18 12.65 13.04 10.07
C GLN A 18 12.46 12.95 8.55
N SER A 19 13.47 13.33 7.77
CA SER A 19 13.43 13.20 6.31
C SER A 19 13.25 11.74 5.88
N GLN A 20 13.99 10.82 6.52
CA GLN A 20 13.91 9.39 6.25
C GLN A 20 12.52 8.82 6.60
N GLU A 21 11.94 9.20 7.73
CA GLU A 21 10.59 8.79 8.12
C GLU A 21 9.53 9.27 7.11
N VAL A 22 9.63 10.53 6.67
CA VAL A 22 8.73 11.10 5.66
C VAL A 22 8.85 10.35 4.33
N GLN A 23 10.08 10.02 3.91
CA GLN A 23 10.29 9.21 2.71
C GLN A 23 9.63 7.83 2.83
N LEU A 24 9.83 7.13 3.96
CA LEU A 24 9.24 5.83 4.20
C LEU A 24 7.70 5.87 4.16
N LEU A 25 7.10 6.90 4.78
CA LEU A 25 5.64 7.11 4.73
C LEU A 25 5.13 7.34 3.30
N ARG A 26 5.89 8.07 2.47
CA ARG A 26 5.53 8.28 1.05
C ARG A 26 5.60 6.98 0.25
N ILE A 27 6.61 6.14 0.49
CA ILE A 27 6.73 4.81 -0.13
C ILE A 27 5.52 3.95 0.24
N LYS A 28 5.19 3.87 1.54
CA LYS A 28 4.04 3.13 2.05
C LYS A 28 2.72 3.62 1.44
N SER A 29 2.54 4.93 1.33
CA SER A 29 1.39 5.53 0.66
C SER A 29 1.30 5.12 -0.82
N GLY A 30 2.41 5.12 -1.55
CA GLY A 30 2.48 4.66 -2.93
C GLY A 30 2.08 3.19 -3.09
N ILE A 31 2.53 2.33 -2.17
CA ILE A 31 2.14 0.90 -2.13
C ILE A 31 0.64 0.75 -1.84
N CYS A 32 0.10 1.46 -0.83
CA CYS A 32 -1.34 1.48 -0.55
C CYS A 32 -2.15 1.89 -1.79
N GLN A 33 -1.71 2.95 -2.48
CA GLN A 33 -2.37 3.44 -3.69
C GLN A 33 -2.38 2.39 -4.80
N GLY A 34 -1.25 1.72 -5.02
CA GLY A 34 -1.16 0.60 -5.97
C GLY A 34 -2.11 -0.53 -5.60
N LEU A 35 -2.06 -0.99 -4.35
CA LEU A 35 -2.91 -2.08 -3.85
C LEU A 35 -4.40 -1.79 -3.96
N ILE A 36 -4.85 -0.57 -3.62
CA ILE A 36 -6.25 -0.18 -3.75
C ILE A 36 -6.72 -0.31 -5.21
N ARG A 37 -5.90 0.16 -6.16
CA ARG A 37 -6.19 0.07 -7.60
C ARG A 37 -6.18 -1.37 -8.10
N ALA A 38 -5.23 -2.19 -7.63
CA ALA A 38 -5.18 -3.62 -7.90
C ALA A 38 -6.45 -4.31 -7.41
N ILE A 39 -6.83 -4.11 -6.15
CA ILE A 39 -8.04 -4.67 -5.54
C ILE A 39 -9.27 -4.31 -6.36
N ALA A 40 -9.42 -3.02 -6.69
CA ALA A 40 -10.56 -2.55 -7.46
C ALA A 40 -10.62 -3.17 -8.87
N GLY A 41 -9.47 -3.27 -9.55
CA GLY A 41 -9.37 -3.94 -10.86
C GLY A 41 -9.75 -5.42 -10.77
N LEU A 42 -9.23 -6.14 -9.77
CA LEU A 42 -9.52 -7.57 -9.56
C LEU A 42 -11.00 -7.82 -9.24
N LYS A 43 -11.61 -6.97 -8.39
CA LYS A 43 -13.05 -7.03 -8.11
C LYS A 43 -13.85 -6.80 -9.39
N ARG A 44 -13.49 -5.79 -10.19
CA ARG A 44 -14.19 -5.45 -11.43
C ARG A 44 -14.06 -6.54 -12.50
N ALA A 45 -12.93 -7.25 -12.52
CA ALA A 45 -12.70 -8.40 -13.40
C ALA A 45 -13.34 -9.71 -12.90
N GLY A 46 -13.98 -9.72 -11.73
CA GLY A 46 -14.56 -10.93 -11.14
C GLY A 46 -13.52 -11.94 -10.65
N LEU A 47 -12.25 -11.52 -10.50
CA LEU A 47 -11.14 -12.39 -10.04
C LEU A 47 -11.04 -12.47 -8.51
N MET A 48 -11.91 -11.73 -7.81
CA MET A 48 -12.01 -11.68 -6.37
C MET A 48 -13.49 -11.73 -5.97
N ALA A 49 -13.85 -12.75 -5.20
CA ALA A 49 -15.20 -12.85 -4.66
C ALA A 49 -15.41 -11.77 -3.59
N PRO A 50 -16.58 -11.12 -3.55
CA PRO A 50 -16.94 -10.31 -2.40
C PRO A 50 -17.03 -11.22 -1.16
N PRO A 51 -16.62 -10.73 0.02
CA PRO A 51 -16.87 -11.45 1.25
C PRO A 51 -18.37 -11.65 1.46
N ASP A 52 -18.77 -12.85 1.88
CA ASP A 52 -20.15 -13.17 2.20
C ASP A 52 -20.44 -12.79 3.66
N PHE A 53 -21.19 -11.71 3.87
CA PHE A 53 -21.60 -11.22 5.18
C PHE A 53 -23.12 -11.39 5.34
N PRO A 54 -23.60 -12.56 5.80
CA PRO A 54 -25.03 -12.87 5.80
C PRO A 54 -25.85 -12.05 6.81
N PHE A 55 -25.20 -11.36 7.76
CA PHE A 55 -25.85 -10.67 8.87
C PHE A 55 -25.57 -9.15 8.93
N ASN A 56 -24.52 -8.67 8.26
CA ASN A 56 -24.07 -7.28 8.36
C ASN A 56 -24.10 -6.65 6.96
N GLY A 57 -24.58 -5.40 6.85
CA GLY A 57 -24.40 -4.60 5.66
C GLY A 57 -22.99 -4.01 5.57
N ASP A 58 -22.70 -3.34 4.46
CA ASP A 58 -21.39 -2.74 4.21
C ASP A 58 -21.06 -1.63 5.22
N THR A 59 -22.07 -0.87 5.68
CA THR A 59 -21.91 0.19 6.69
C THR A 59 -21.53 -0.41 8.05
N GLU A 60 -22.22 -1.44 8.52
CA GLU A 60 -21.87 -2.11 9.79
C GLU A 60 -20.49 -2.77 9.71
N CYS A 61 -20.15 -3.36 8.56
CA CYS A 61 -18.82 -3.92 8.33
C CYS A 61 -17.73 -2.84 8.38
N PHE A 62 -17.99 -1.66 7.82
CA PHE A 62 -17.08 -0.51 7.89
C PHE A 62 -16.92 -0.03 9.34
N ASP A 63 -18.01 0.20 10.05
CA ASP A 63 -17.97 0.71 11.43
C ASP A 63 -17.24 -0.26 12.34
N GLN A 64 -17.49 -1.56 12.24
CA GLN A 64 -16.76 -2.58 13.02
C GLN A 64 -15.27 -2.61 12.69
N ARG A 65 -14.90 -2.42 11.41
CA ARG A 65 -13.50 -2.44 10.97
C ARG A 65 -12.72 -1.23 11.48
N PHE A 66 -13.36 -0.06 11.51
CA PHE A 66 -12.72 1.23 11.80
C PHE A 66 -13.11 1.83 13.16
N ALA A 67 -13.87 1.11 13.99
CA ALA A 67 -14.30 1.55 15.32
C ALA A 67 -13.14 2.09 16.18
N PHE A 68 -11.96 1.45 16.10
CA PHE A 68 -10.79 1.89 16.88
C PHE A 68 -10.26 3.27 16.45
N LEU A 69 -10.44 3.67 15.18
CA LEU A 69 -10.02 4.98 14.69
C LEU A 69 -10.97 6.09 15.16
N GLN A 70 -12.23 5.76 15.45
CA GLN A 70 -13.20 6.72 16.00
C GLN A 70 -12.84 7.17 17.42
N LEU A 71 -11.94 6.44 18.11
CA LEU A 71 -11.43 6.80 19.43
C LEU A 71 -10.30 7.85 19.35
N LEU A 72 -9.75 8.12 18.17
CA LEU A 72 -8.65 9.08 17.99
C LEU A 72 -9.22 10.50 17.86
N PRO A 73 -8.65 11.49 18.57
CA PRO A 73 -9.13 12.87 18.50
C PRO A 73 -8.80 13.54 17.16
N GLN A 74 -7.74 13.08 16.49
CA GLN A 74 -7.31 13.56 15.17
C GLN A 74 -6.64 12.41 14.40
N PRO A 75 -6.76 12.38 13.06
CA PRO A 75 -7.59 13.26 12.22
C PRO A 75 -9.10 13.01 12.40
N GLU A 76 -9.95 13.83 11.79
CA GLU A 76 -11.41 13.62 11.80
C GLU A 76 -11.78 12.22 11.29
N SER A 77 -12.73 11.58 11.96
CA SER A 77 -13.16 10.22 11.62
C SER A 77 -13.83 10.18 10.23
N LEU A 78 -13.39 9.25 9.40
CA LEU A 78 -14.01 8.98 8.10
C LEU A 78 -15.33 8.23 8.30
N CYS A 79 -16.45 8.76 7.80
CA CYS A 79 -17.71 8.03 7.76
C CYS A 79 -17.79 7.11 6.52
N TYR A 80 -18.68 6.12 6.57
CA TYR A 80 -18.86 5.17 5.47
C TYR A 80 -19.19 5.83 4.13
N GLN A 81 -19.98 6.91 4.13
CA GLN A 81 -20.33 7.63 2.90
C GLN A 81 -19.09 8.18 2.19
N HIS A 82 -18.23 8.91 2.91
CA HIS A 82 -16.98 9.44 2.36
C HIS A 82 -16.05 8.33 1.88
N PHE A 83 -15.99 7.21 2.61
CA PHE A 83 -15.23 6.04 2.20
C PHE A 83 -15.76 5.45 0.88
N SER A 84 -17.08 5.25 0.78
CA SER A 84 -17.72 4.67 -0.41
C SER A 84 -17.50 5.56 -1.63
N GLU A 85 -17.65 6.88 -1.48
CA GLU A 85 -17.41 7.86 -2.56
C GLU A 85 -15.93 7.86 -3.00
N ALA A 86 -14.99 7.80 -2.05
CA ALA A 86 -13.57 7.74 -2.36
C ALA A 86 -13.14 6.43 -3.06
N MET A 87 -13.89 5.35 -2.84
CA MET A 87 -13.64 4.03 -3.44
C MET A 87 -14.40 3.79 -4.74
N ASP A 88 -15.23 4.74 -5.19
CA ASP A 88 -15.96 4.62 -6.44
C ASP A 88 -15.00 4.68 -7.65
N ILE A 89 -14.95 3.57 -8.38
CA ILE A 89 -14.14 3.43 -9.60
C ILE A 89 -14.86 3.91 -10.86
N GLY A 90 -16.14 4.31 -10.74
CA GLY A 90 -16.98 4.75 -11.84
C GLY A 90 -17.06 3.72 -12.97
N THR A 91 -16.88 4.19 -14.20
CA THR A 91 -16.99 3.35 -15.42
C THR A 91 -15.65 2.78 -15.89
N ARG A 92 -14.57 2.90 -15.11
CA ARG A 92 -13.23 2.46 -15.51
C ARG A 92 -13.18 0.96 -15.79
N ALA A 93 -12.47 0.59 -16.85
CA ALA A 93 -12.21 -0.81 -17.16
C ALA A 93 -11.16 -1.40 -16.20
N PRO A 94 -11.19 -2.72 -15.93
CA PRO A 94 -10.17 -3.39 -15.11
C PRO A 94 -8.74 -3.10 -15.57
N GLU A 95 -8.51 -3.04 -16.89
CA GLU A 95 -7.19 -2.79 -17.47
C GLU A 95 -6.62 -1.42 -17.10
N ASP A 96 -7.46 -0.39 -17.04
CA ASP A 96 -7.03 0.96 -16.64
C ASP A 96 -6.62 0.97 -15.17
N LEU A 97 -7.34 0.23 -14.32
CA LEU A 97 -7.03 0.08 -12.91
C LEU A 97 -5.73 -0.69 -12.70
N TYR A 98 -5.47 -1.73 -13.50
CA TYR A 98 -4.19 -2.46 -13.47
C TYR A 98 -3.02 -1.57 -13.88
N LYS A 99 -3.15 -0.78 -14.96
CA LYS A 99 -2.11 0.16 -15.39
C LYS A 99 -1.82 1.22 -14.32
N LEU A 100 -2.85 1.77 -13.68
CA LEU A 100 -2.67 2.72 -12.57
C LEU A 100 -2.01 2.06 -11.36
N SER A 101 -2.36 0.81 -11.05
CA SER A 101 -1.70 0.03 -10.01
C SER A 101 -0.22 -0.19 -10.34
N GLU A 102 0.10 -0.64 -11.55
CA GLU A 102 1.48 -0.82 -12.02
C GLU A 102 2.27 0.49 -11.93
N PHE A 103 1.67 1.62 -12.32
CA PHE A 103 2.30 2.94 -12.19
C PHE A 103 2.65 3.27 -10.73
N CYS A 104 1.70 3.13 -9.80
CA CYS A 104 1.93 3.41 -8.38
C CYS A 104 3.01 2.48 -7.77
N LEU A 105 2.97 1.19 -8.09
CA LEU A 105 3.94 0.22 -7.57
C LEU A 105 5.34 0.43 -8.15
N ASN A 106 5.47 0.75 -9.44
CA ASN A 106 6.75 1.12 -10.05
C ASN A 106 7.29 2.43 -9.46
N HIS A 107 6.43 3.41 -9.22
CA HIS A 107 6.83 4.67 -8.59
C HIS A 107 7.35 4.43 -7.17
N ALA A 108 6.64 3.64 -6.36
CA ALA A 108 7.10 3.25 -5.02
C ALA A 108 8.43 2.48 -5.07
N HIS A 109 8.60 1.57 -6.04
CA HIS A 109 9.85 0.84 -6.23
C HIS A 109 11.03 1.76 -6.59
N ALA A 110 10.80 2.74 -7.46
CA ALA A 110 11.81 3.76 -7.78
C ALA A 110 12.16 4.65 -6.57
N MET A 111 11.17 5.01 -5.75
CA MET A 111 11.41 5.74 -4.49
C MET A 111 12.23 4.92 -3.50
N ILE A 112 12.00 3.61 -3.40
CA ILE A 112 12.82 2.71 -2.56
C ILE A 112 14.26 2.72 -3.04
N ALA A 113 14.49 2.54 -4.34
CA ALA A 113 15.84 2.54 -4.91
C ALA A 113 16.59 3.86 -4.68
N ALA A 114 15.86 4.99 -4.63
CA ALA A 114 16.42 6.30 -4.30
C ALA A 114 16.70 6.47 -2.79
N ALA A 115 15.89 5.86 -1.92
CA ALA A 115 16.03 5.95 -0.47
C ALA A 115 17.09 4.99 0.11
N GLU A 116 17.32 3.82 -0.51
CA GLU A 116 18.33 2.82 -0.10
C GLU A 116 19.72 3.43 0.21
N PRO A 117 20.33 4.28 -0.65
CA PRO A 117 21.64 4.88 -0.37
C PRO A 117 21.60 5.97 0.71
N GLU A 118 20.43 6.49 1.06
CA GLU A 118 20.26 7.56 2.06
C GLU A 118 20.01 7.01 3.46
N VAL A 119 19.89 5.68 3.62
CA VAL A 119 19.69 5.05 4.92
C VAL A 119 20.94 5.22 5.79
N ALA A 120 20.76 5.82 6.96
CA ALA A 120 21.86 6.02 7.89
C ALA A 120 22.42 4.68 8.41
N PRO A 121 23.75 4.57 8.64
CA PRO A 121 24.36 3.36 9.17
C PRO A 121 23.76 2.98 10.53
N GLY A 122 23.43 1.70 10.72
CA GLY A 122 22.83 1.18 11.96
C GLY A 122 21.30 1.23 12.01
N CYS A 123 20.64 1.76 10.97
CA CYS A 123 19.18 1.72 10.82
C CYS A 123 18.68 0.40 10.20
N GLU A 124 19.08 -0.74 10.75
CA GLU A 124 18.77 -2.08 10.21
C GLU A 124 17.25 -2.32 10.04
N ASP A 125 16.43 -1.75 10.93
CA ASP A 125 14.98 -1.86 10.83
C ASP A 125 14.43 -1.16 9.58
N THR A 126 14.97 0.02 9.23
CA THR A 126 14.57 0.74 8.02
C THR A 126 15.05 0.00 6.76
N GLU A 127 16.26 -0.55 6.77
CA GLU A 127 16.76 -1.37 5.66
C GLU A 127 15.88 -2.60 5.44
N ARG A 128 15.54 -3.32 6.52
CA ARG A 128 14.64 -4.47 6.48
C ARG A 128 13.25 -4.10 5.97
N GLU A 129 12.72 -2.97 6.43
CA GLU A 129 11.43 -2.46 5.97
C GLU A 129 11.45 -2.12 4.48
N LEU A 130 12.45 -1.38 4.00
CA LEU A 130 12.59 -1.05 2.58
C LEU A 130 12.72 -2.31 1.71
N ALA A 131 13.51 -3.30 2.16
CA ALA A 131 13.64 -4.58 1.48
C ALA A 131 12.31 -5.34 1.39
N ALA A 132 11.54 -5.39 2.47
CA ALA A 132 10.22 -6.02 2.49
C ALA A 132 9.22 -5.29 1.56
N LEU A 133 9.16 -3.96 1.61
CA LEU A 133 8.31 -3.15 0.74
C LEU A 133 8.70 -3.29 -0.75
N LYS A 134 9.99 -3.42 -1.05
CA LYS A 134 10.51 -3.68 -2.40
C LYS A 134 10.00 -5.02 -2.92
N GLN A 135 10.07 -6.07 -2.10
CA GLN A 135 9.56 -7.39 -2.43
C GLN A 135 8.04 -7.36 -2.65
N VAL A 136 7.27 -6.70 -1.78
CA VAL A 136 5.82 -6.53 -1.94
C VAL A 136 5.48 -5.88 -3.27
N ALA A 137 6.15 -4.77 -3.61
CA ALA A 137 5.91 -4.06 -4.87
C ALA A 137 6.20 -4.95 -6.08
N GLN A 138 7.33 -5.66 -6.07
CA GLN A 138 7.73 -6.55 -7.17
C GLN A 138 6.78 -7.74 -7.33
N HIS A 139 6.40 -8.40 -6.24
CA HIS A 139 5.48 -9.54 -6.29
C HIS A 139 4.12 -9.12 -6.84
N ASN A 140 3.59 -7.99 -6.38
CA ASN A 140 2.31 -7.48 -6.86
C ASN A 140 2.36 -7.06 -8.33
N LEU A 141 3.45 -6.45 -8.79
CA LEU A 141 3.65 -6.15 -10.21
C LEU A 141 3.63 -7.42 -11.07
N VAL A 142 4.35 -8.46 -10.66
CA VAL A 142 4.40 -9.74 -11.39
C VAL A 142 3.03 -10.42 -11.37
N ALA A 143 2.39 -10.51 -10.21
CA ALA A 143 1.08 -11.15 -10.07
C ALA A 143 0.01 -10.48 -10.94
N LEU A 144 -0.03 -9.14 -11.00
CA LEU A 144 -0.96 -8.41 -11.87
C LEU A 144 -0.72 -8.70 -13.35
N ARG A 145 0.54 -8.77 -13.78
CA ARG A 145 0.89 -9.13 -15.16
C ARG A 145 0.47 -10.55 -15.51
N VAL A 146 0.66 -11.50 -14.59
CA VAL A 146 0.22 -12.89 -14.76
C VAL A 146 -1.29 -12.96 -14.86
N LEU A 147 -2.02 -12.34 -13.93
CA LEU A 147 -3.49 -12.31 -13.94
C LEU A 147 -4.05 -11.69 -15.22
N ARG A 148 -3.45 -10.60 -15.70
CA ARG A 148 -3.80 -10.00 -16.99
C ARG A 148 -3.56 -10.96 -18.15
N SER A 149 -2.41 -11.64 -18.16
CA SER A 149 -2.08 -12.61 -19.20
C SER A 149 -3.09 -13.76 -19.24
N ILE A 150 -3.44 -14.33 -18.09
CA ILE A 150 -4.41 -15.42 -17.96
C ILE A 150 -5.80 -14.95 -18.45
N ALA A 151 -6.24 -13.77 -18.01
CA ALA A 151 -7.51 -13.18 -18.44
C ALA A 151 -7.56 -12.95 -19.96
N SER A 152 -6.47 -12.44 -20.56
CA SER A 152 -6.39 -12.23 -22.01
C SER A 152 -6.41 -13.54 -22.82
N ALA A 153 -5.96 -14.63 -22.21
CA ALA A 153 -6.02 -15.97 -22.79
C ALA A 153 -7.38 -16.65 -22.58
N GLY A 154 -8.38 -15.99 -21.98
CA GLY A 154 -9.72 -16.54 -21.75
C GLY A 154 -9.80 -17.60 -20.65
N HIS A 155 -8.76 -17.75 -19.83
CA HIS A 155 -8.74 -18.70 -18.72
C HIS A 155 -9.29 -18.06 -17.44
N SER A 156 -9.89 -18.85 -16.57
CA SER A 156 -10.30 -18.41 -15.24
C SER A 156 -9.13 -18.48 -14.27
N ALA A 157 -8.93 -17.42 -13.48
CA ALA A 157 -8.01 -17.40 -12.35
C ALA A 157 -8.69 -16.71 -11.17
N SER A 158 -8.16 -16.95 -9.98
CA SER A 158 -8.57 -16.23 -8.78
C SER A 158 -7.37 -15.62 -8.06
N ALA A 159 -7.60 -14.48 -7.40
CA ALA A 159 -6.59 -13.83 -6.59
C ALA A 159 -6.81 -14.15 -5.11
N ALA A 160 -5.73 -14.50 -4.41
CA ALA A 160 -5.69 -14.59 -2.95
C ALA A 160 -4.66 -13.62 -2.39
N TRP A 161 -4.79 -13.28 -1.11
CA TRP A 161 -3.90 -12.37 -0.41
C TRP A 161 -2.99 -13.15 0.53
N ASP A 162 -1.73 -12.77 0.58
CA ASP A 162 -0.74 -13.34 1.49
C ASP A 162 0.06 -12.24 2.17
N LEU A 163 0.24 -12.36 3.49
CA LEU A 163 0.98 -11.41 4.33
C LEU A 163 2.33 -11.98 4.79
N SER A 164 2.79 -13.09 4.21
CA SER A 164 4.05 -13.73 4.60
C SER A 164 5.30 -12.85 4.39
N LEU A 165 5.28 -11.91 3.44
CA LEU A 165 6.40 -11.01 3.17
C LEU A 165 6.39 -9.73 4.01
N HIS A 166 5.21 -9.24 4.38
CA HIS A 166 5.08 -8.02 5.17
C HIS A 166 3.78 -8.05 5.99
N PRO A 167 3.82 -7.73 7.30
CA PRO A 167 2.67 -7.85 8.20
C PRO A 167 1.49 -6.94 7.82
N SER A 168 1.78 -5.78 7.24
CA SER A 168 0.77 -4.77 6.87
C SER A 168 0.43 -4.69 5.37
N PHE A 169 1.23 -5.29 4.49
CA PHE A 169 1.08 -5.13 3.03
C PHE A 169 0.98 -6.48 2.34
N PRO A 170 -0.18 -6.84 1.79
CA PRO A 170 -0.36 -8.14 1.18
C PRO A 170 0.31 -8.24 -0.19
N VAL A 171 0.66 -9.47 -0.55
CA VAL A 171 0.99 -9.87 -1.92
C VAL A 171 -0.13 -10.68 -2.55
N ILE A 172 -0.36 -10.45 -3.84
CA ILE A 172 -1.33 -11.17 -4.65
C ILE A 172 -0.75 -12.54 -5.01
N ARG A 173 -1.47 -13.61 -4.66
CA ARG A 173 -1.21 -14.97 -5.13
C ARG A 173 -2.24 -15.37 -6.18
N VAL A 174 -1.74 -15.81 -7.32
CA VAL A 174 -2.57 -16.31 -8.43
C VAL A 174 -2.91 -17.78 -8.16
N LYS A 175 -4.19 -18.13 -8.24
CA LYS A 175 -4.73 -19.48 -8.10
C LYS A 175 -5.44 -19.92 -9.36
#